data_AF-A0A1E7DLE6-F1
#
_entry.id   AF-A0A1E7DLE6-F1
#
_cell.length_a   1.000
_cell.length_b   1.000
_cell.length_c   1.000
_cell.angle_alpha   90.00
_cell.angle_beta   90.00
_cell.angle_gamma   90.00
#
_symmetry.space_group_name_H-M   'P 1'
#
loop_
_entity.id
_entity.type
_entity.pdbx_description
1 polymer ?
#
loop_
_entity_poly.entity_id
_entity_poly.type
_entity_poly.pdbx_seq_one_letter_code
_entity_poly.pdbx_strand_id
1 'polypeptide(L)' 'MTASPDGRFALDLFAGNAPYTTVLLYDLEKGKRSAQLDQAHSLFWQGNRFLFERFSGQQAMLSSKSF' A
#
# COMPACT_ATOMS: atom_id res chain seq x y z
N MET A 1 5.55 -7.46 3.29
CA MET A 1 6.20 -6.37 2.53
C MET A 1 6.45 -6.75 1.06
N THR A 2 6.12 -5.85 0.11
CA THR A 2 6.43 -5.97 -1.33
C THR A 2 6.91 -4.63 -1.91
N ALA A 3 7.99 -4.63 -2.69
CA ALA A 3 8.58 -3.43 -3.28
C ALA A 3 7.98 -3.09 -4.65
N SER A 4 7.90 -1.80 -4.98
CA SER A 4 7.52 -1.34 -6.32
C SER A 4 8.56 -1.77 -7.37
N PRO A 5 8.18 -1.91 -8.65
CA PRO A 5 9.12 -2.33 -9.71
C PRO A 5 10.34 -1.41 -9.89
N ASP A 6 10.18 -0.12 -9.59
CA ASP A 6 11.26 0.86 -9.62
C ASP A 6 12.10 0.90 -8.33
N GLY A 7 11.77 0.08 -7.33
CA GLY A 7 12.48 0.00 -6.06
C GLY A 7 12.35 1.23 -5.16
N ARG A 8 11.54 2.22 -5.53
CA ARG A 8 11.41 3.47 -4.76
C ARG A 8 10.47 3.35 -3.57
N PHE A 9 9.45 2.51 -3.69
CA PHE A 9 8.43 2.36 -2.66
C PHE A 9 8.33 0.92 -2.16
N ALA A 10 7.89 0.74 -0.92
CA ALA A 10 7.51 -0.55 -0.38
C ALA A 10 6.12 -0.47 0.26
N LEU A 11 5.34 -1.52 0.06
CA LEU A 11 4.08 -1.74 0.75
C LEU A 11 4.27 -2.77 1.83
N ASP A 12 3.69 -2.54 3.00
CA ASP A 12 3.59 -3.53 4.05
C ASP A 12 2.16 -3.66 4.59
N LEU A 13 1.83 -4.88 5.04
CA LEU A 13 0.54 -5.19 5.64
C LEU A 13 0.73 -5.30 7.15
N PHE A 14 0.08 -4.41 7.87
CA PHE A 14 0.07 -4.39 9.32
C PHE A 14 -1.30 -4.80 9.85
N ALA A 15 -1.36 -5.95 10.53
CA ALA A 15 -2.58 -6.46 11.16
C ALA A 15 -2.61 -6.08 12.65
N GLY A 16 -2.74 -4.78 12.94
CA GLY A 16 -2.81 -4.29 14.32
C GLY A 16 -4.19 -4.41 14.99
N ASN A 17 -5.26 -4.45 14.19
CA ASN A 17 -6.64 -4.47 14.65
C ASN A 17 -7.47 -5.45 13.83
N ALA A 18 -7.53 -6.73 14.23
CA ALA A 18 -8.42 -7.70 13.61
C ALA A 18 -9.89 -7.22 13.69
N PRO A 19 -10.71 -7.35 12.62
CA PRO A 19 -10.50 -8.10 11.37
C PRO A 19 -9.86 -7.28 10.23
N TYR A 20 -9.40 -6.05 10.50
CA TYR A 20 -8.92 -5.13 9.48
C TYR A 20 -7.39 -5.19 9.34
N THR A 21 -6.91 -5.06 8.11
CA THR A 21 -5.48 -4.86 7.84
C THR A 21 -5.25 -3.41 7.43
N THR A 22 -4.14 -2.85 7.87
CA THR A 22 -3.65 -1.53 7.45
C THR A 22 -2.53 -1.74 6.45
N VAL A 23 -2.61 -1.01 5.34
CA VAL A 23 -1.55 -0.96 4.33
C VAL A 23 -0.68 0.25 4.61
N LEU A 24 0.62 0.03 4.72
CA LEU A 24 1.62 1.07 4.93
C LEU A 24 2.44 1.23 3.65
N LEU A 25 2.58 2.46 3.18
CA LEU A 25 3.44 2.82 2.05
C LEU A 25 4.69 3.54 2.58
N TYR A 26 5.85 2.99 2.25
CA TYR A 26 7.16 3.57 2.58
C TYR A 26 7.82 4.13 1.32
N ASP A 27 8.36 5.34 1.43
CA ASP A 27 9.31 5.90 0.48
C ASP A 27 10.72 5.46 0.94
N LEU A 28 11.32 4.53 0.19
CA LEU A 28 12.58 3.89 0.54
C LEU A 28 13.78 4.83 0.34
N GLU A 29 13.68 5.74 -0.62
CA GLU A 29 14.69 6.77 -0.87
C GLU A 29 14.77 7.75 0.30
N LYS A 30 13.61 8.16 0.82
CA LYS A 30 13.52 9.08 1.97
C LYS A 30 13.58 8.36 3.32
N GLY A 31 13.57 7.03 3.33
CA GLY A 31 13.57 6.22 4.56
C GLY A 31 12.38 6.49 5.49
N LYS A 32 11.21 6.88 4.96
CA LYS A 32 10.05 7.25 5.79
C LYS A 32 8.73 6.72 5.25
N ARG A 33 7.73 6.61 6.12
CA ARG A 33 6.35 6.32 5.72
C ARG A 33 5.79 7.50 4.93
N SER A 34 5.28 7.22 3.73
CA SER A 34 4.64 8.20 2.86
C SER A 34 3.11 8.20 3.02
N ALA A 35 2.50 7.03 3.19
CA ALA A 35 1.06 6.92 3.35
C ALA A 35 0.64 5.73 4.23
N GLN A 36 -0.61 5.78 4.68
CA GLN A 36 -1.29 4.71 5.39
C GLN A 36 -2.72 4.61 4.83
N LEU A 37 -3.19 3.37 4.66
CA LEU A 37 -4.55 3.08 4.26
C LEU A 37 -5.12 2.00 5.18
N ASP A 38 -6.12 2.38 5.96
CA ASP A 38 -6.78 1.47 6.89
C ASP A 38 -7.86 0.63 6.21
N GLN A 39 -8.16 -0.53 6.80
CA GLN A 39 -9.21 -1.45 6.35
C GLN A 39 -9.03 -1.89 4.89
N ALA A 40 -7.80 -2.20 4.49
CA ALA A 40 -7.47 -2.66 3.14
C ALA A 40 -6.77 -4.00 3.15
N HIS A 41 -7.08 -4.84 2.17
CA HIS A 41 -6.49 -6.16 1.93
C HIS A 41 -6.18 -6.31 0.43
N SER A 42 -5.43 -7.37 0.07
CA SER A 42 -5.00 -7.68 -1.29
C SER A 42 -4.16 -6.60 -1.97
N LEU A 43 -2.83 -6.79 -2.02
CA LEU A 43 -1.90 -5.80 -2.58
C LEU A 43 -1.18 -6.35 -3.81
N PHE A 44 -1.22 -5.58 -4.90
CA PHE A 44 -0.40 -5.87 -6.06
C PHE A 44 0.04 -4.60 -6.77
N TRP A 45 1.29 -4.60 -7.21
CA TRP A 45 1.86 -3.56 -8.05
C TRP A 45 1.48 -3.80 -9.52
N GLN A 46 1.09 -2.73 -10.20
CA GLN A 46 0.90 -2.69 -11.64
C GLN A 46 1.69 -1.50 -12.20
N GLY A 47 2.91 -1.76 -12.65
CA GLY A 47 3.87 -0.70 -12.97
C GLY A 47 4.09 0.20 -11.76
N ASN A 48 3.92 1.52 -11.93
CA ASN A 48 4.11 2.52 -10.87
C ASN A 48 2.81 2.82 -10.10
N ARG A 49 1.83 1.92 -10.16
CA ARG A 49 0.57 2.01 -9.40
C ARG A 49 0.44 0.79 -8.53
N PHE A 50 -0.32 0.93 -7.45
CA PHE A 50 -0.73 -0.20 -6.64
C PHE A 50 -2.25 -0.24 -6.55
N LEU A 51 -2.77 -1.47 -6.58
CA LEU A 51 -4.16 -1.77 -6.38
C LEU A 51 -4.35 -2.35 -4.99
N PHE A 52 -5.46 -1.97 -4.37
CA PHE A 52 -5.90 -2.54 -3.10
C PHE A 52 -7.42 -2.70 -3.09
N GLU A 53 -7.87 -3.61 -2.25
CA GLU A 53 -9.28 -3.83 -1.96
C GLU A 53 -9.58 -3.38 -0.54
N ARG A 54 -10.56 -2.50 -0.36
CA ARG A 54 -11.06 -2.16 0.97
C ARG A 54 -11.96 -3.26 1.49
N PHE A 55 -12.00 -3.41 2.81
CA PHE A 55 -12.88 -4.37 3.49
C PHE A 55 -14.36 -4.16 3.17
N SER A 56 -14.77 -2.93 2.79
CA SER A 56 -16.11 -2.63 2.29
C SER A 56 -16.42 -3.22 0.89
N GLY A 57 -15.51 -3.99 0.30
CA GLY A 57 -15.61 -4.52 -1.07
C GLY A 57 -15.30 -3.47 -2.15
N GLN A 58 -14.88 -2.26 -1.76
CA GLN A 58 -14.51 -1.22 -2.70
C GLN A 58 -13.06 -1.40 -3.15
N GLN A 59 -12.87 -1.61 -4.45
CA GLN A 59 -11.54 -1.59 -5.06
C GLN A 59 -11.13 -0.17 -5.42
N ALA A 60 -9.86 0.16 -5.20
CA ALA A 60 -9.29 1.42 -5.64
C ALA A 60 -7.84 1.23 -6.11
N MET A 61 -7.44 2.06 -7.07
CA MET A 61 -6.09 2.09 -7.61
C MET A 61 -5.47 3.44 -7.25
N LEU A 62 -4.32 3.40 -6.59
CA LEU A 62 -3.55 4.59 -6.27
C LEU A 62 -2.24 4.59 -7.07
N SER A 63 -1.89 5.77 -7.57
CA SER A 63 -0.63 6.00 -8.25
C SER A 63 0.45 6.31 -7.23
N SER A 64 1.65 5.75 -7.39
CA SER A 64 2.79 6.14 -6.55
C SER A 64 3.18 7.62 -6.76
N LYS A 65 2.80 8.22 -7.90
CA LYS A 65 2.99 9.66 -8.18
C LYS A 65 2.07 10.58 -7.37
N SER A 66 1.05 10.04 -6.72
CA SER A 66 0.13 10.81 -5.87
C SER A 66 0.68 11.02 -4.46
N PHE A 67 1.89 10.52 -4.16
CA PHE A 67 2.55 10.54 -2.87
C PHE A 67 3.98 11.09 -2.95
#